data_AF-A0A2E7JPQ1-F1
#
_entry.id   AF-A0A2E7JPQ1-F1
#
_cell.length_a   1.000
_cell.length_b   1.000
_cell.length_c   1.000
_cell.angle_alpha   90.00
_cell.angle_beta   90.00
_cell.angle_gamma   90.00
#
_symmetry.space_group_name_H-M   'P 1'
#
loop_
_entity.id
_entity.type
_entity.pdbx_description
1 polymer ?
#
loop_
_entity_poly.entity_id
_entity_poly.type
_entity_poly.pdbx_seq_one_letter_code
_entity_poly.pdbx_strand_id
1 'polypeptide(L)'
;MRVYAIRGLICSLVLWALGCGEAEIAQKGGASAGPTVFPPQLHQWKDFEGRSVDLNDYRGKVVILNFWATWCGPCRYEIPALVQIREDYGPDEVAIIGVSLDQVPADKAQPLLGKFVERFEINYPILHDSRAELIKTYYKQNLNTVAVPMTYVFDQQGRLFRTHRGVPSINGKPDPRGVISAEIDALLKRS
;
A
#
# COMPACT_ATOMS: atom_id res chain seq x y z
N MET A 1 -72.60 56.27 4.97
CA MET A 1 -71.49 55.76 4.13
C MET A 1 -70.18 56.13 4.81
N ARG A 2 -69.31 55.13 5.10
CA ARG A 2 -67.93 55.25 5.65
C ARG A 2 -67.87 55.83 7.09
N VAL A 3 -67.18 55.28 8.09
CA VAL A 3 -65.84 54.68 8.13
C VAL A 3 -65.62 53.96 9.49
N TYR A 4 -65.08 52.73 9.41
CA TYR A 4 -64.11 52.01 10.29
C TYR A 4 -64.35 51.79 11.80
N ALA A 5 -64.44 50.51 12.16
CA ALA A 5 -64.25 49.98 13.51
C ALA A 5 -62.77 49.59 13.73
N ILE A 6 -62.17 50.15 14.77
CA ILE A 6 -60.87 49.77 15.32
C ILE A 6 -61.11 48.86 16.53
N ARG A 7 -60.46 47.70 16.54
CA ARG A 7 -60.06 46.85 17.68
C ARG A 7 -59.77 45.48 17.07
N GLY A 8 -58.64 44.83 17.28
CA GLY A 8 -57.62 44.91 18.30
C GLY A 8 -57.04 43.50 18.35
N LEU A 9 -55.71 43.41 18.28
CA LEU A 9 -54.84 42.26 18.52
C LEU A 9 -55.52 40.97 19.06
N ILE A 10 -55.43 39.89 18.28
CA ILE A 10 -55.31 38.53 18.84
C ILE A 10 -54.15 37.81 18.14
N CYS A 11 -53.26 37.35 19.01
CA CYS A 11 -52.09 36.53 18.82
C CYS A 11 -52.39 35.31 17.92
N SER A 12 -51.53 35.03 16.94
CA SER A 12 -51.48 33.71 16.30
C SER A 12 -50.04 33.36 15.96
N LEU A 13 -49.57 32.37 16.72
CA LEU A 13 -48.34 31.62 16.58
C LEU A 13 -48.16 31.12 15.13
N VAL A 14 -47.04 31.48 14.49
CA VAL A 14 -46.48 30.65 13.40
C VAL A 14 -44.95 30.61 13.55
N LEU A 15 -44.54 29.41 13.98
CA LEU A 15 -43.24 28.73 13.87
C LEU A 15 -42.08 29.48 13.21
N TRP A 16 -41.02 29.65 14.00
CA TRP A 16 -39.67 30.00 13.55
C TRP A 16 -39.14 28.98 12.53
N ALA A 17 -39.01 29.41 11.28
CA ALA A 17 -38.14 28.77 10.30
C ALA A 17 -36.69 29.14 10.59
N LEU A 18 -36.02 28.36 11.45
CA LEU A 18 -34.57 28.33 11.52
C LEU A 18 -34.09 27.23 10.57
N GLY A 19 -33.81 27.64 9.33
CA GLY A 19 -33.01 26.84 8.41
C GLY A 19 -31.56 26.84 8.88
N CYS A 20 -31.20 25.86 9.71
CA CYS A 20 -29.81 25.41 9.82
C CYS A 20 -29.52 24.56 8.59
N GLY A 21 -28.65 25.07 7.70
CA GLY A 21 -28.04 24.24 6.67
C GLY A 21 -27.04 23.30 7.34
N GLU A 22 -27.44 22.05 7.55
CA GLU A 22 -26.49 20.97 7.84
C GLU A 22 -25.61 20.77 6.60
N ALA A 23 -24.34 21.12 6.73
CA ALA A 23 -23.31 20.76 5.77
C ALA A 23 -23.07 19.25 5.84
N GLU A 24 -23.61 18.50 4.87
CA GLU A 24 -23.18 17.13 4.63
C GLU A 24 -21.73 17.15 4.12
N ILE A 25 -20.79 16.79 4.99
CA ILE A 25 -19.44 16.42 4.60
C ILE A 25 -19.56 15.12 3.80
N ALA A 26 -19.67 15.26 2.48
CA ALA A 26 -19.53 14.16 1.54
C ALA A 26 -18.09 13.62 1.62
N GLN A 27 -17.88 12.61 2.46
CA GLN A 27 -16.66 11.82 2.47
C GLN A 27 -16.63 10.97 1.17
N LYS A 28 -16.16 11.58 0.07
CA LYS A 28 -15.80 10.85 -1.16
C LYS A 28 -14.50 10.08 -0.92
N GLY A 29 -14.62 8.99 -0.15
CA GLY A 29 -13.66 7.88 -0.11
C GLY A 29 -14.09 6.77 -1.08
N GLY A 30 -14.47 7.14 -2.31
CA GLY A 30 -14.72 6.18 -3.36
C GLY A 30 -13.38 5.67 -3.87
N ALA A 31 -13.07 4.40 -3.59
CA ALA A 31 -12.02 3.66 -4.27
C ALA A 31 -12.26 3.77 -5.78
N SER A 32 -11.53 4.64 -6.46
CA SER A 32 -11.57 4.73 -7.91
C SER A 32 -10.84 3.51 -8.45
N ALA A 33 -11.61 2.62 -9.09
CA ALA A 33 -11.09 1.58 -9.96
C ALA A 33 -10.34 2.25 -11.13
N GLY A 34 -9.04 2.51 -10.96
CA GLY A 34 -8.09 2.80 -12.02
C GLY A 34 -7.55 1.49 -12.63
N PRO A 35 -6.99 1.53 -13.85
CA PRO A 35 -6.83 0.35 -14.71
C PRO A 35 -5.95 -0.73 -14.07
N THR A 36 -6.44 -1.97 -14.06
CA THR A 36 -5.66 -3.22 -13.87
C THR A 36 -4.45 -3.16 -14.81
N VAL A 37 -3.24 -3.51 -14.39
CA VAL A 37 -2.64 -4.86 -14.28
C VAL A 37 -1.36 -4.68 -13.45
N PHE A 38 -0.92 -5.71 -12.72
CA PHE A 38 0.45 -5.81 -12.19
C PHE A 38 1.44 -5.05 -13.10
N PRO A 39 2.14 -4.02 -12.60
CA PRO A 39 3.15 -3.31 -13.39
C PRO A 39 4.20 -4.31 -13.90
N PRO A 40 4.91 -3.98 -14.99
CA PRO A 40 5.35 -4.90 -16.03
C PRO A 40 5.79 -6.26 -15.50
N GLN A 41 5.22 -7.29 -16.11
CA GLN A 41 5.40 -8.69 -15.78
C GLN A 41 6.84 -8.97 -15.33
N LEU A 42 7.00 -9.59 -14.16
CA LEU A 42 8.32 -9.82 -13.58
C LEU A 42 9.07 -10.93 -14.30
N HIS A 43 8.50 -11.60 -15.32
CA HIS A 43 9.07 -12.71 -16.09
C HIS A 43 10.57 -12.63 -16.44
N GLN A 44 11.12 -11.43 -16.61
CA GLN A 44 12.54 -11.18 -16.92
C GLN A 44 13.46 -11.16 -15.69
N TRP A 45 12.89 -11.16 -14.48
CA TRP A 45 13.60 -11.12 -13.22
C TRP A 45 13.72 -12.53 -12.63
N LYS A 46 14.88 -12.78 -12.06
CA LYS A 46 15.16 -13.97 -11.27
C LYS A 46 15.42 -13.55 -9.84
N ASP A 47 14.99 -14.39 -8.90
CA ASP A 47 15.42 -14.23 -7.53
C ASP A 47 16.90 -14.61 -7.36
N PHE A 48 17.45 -14.35 -6.18
CA PHE A 48 18.85 -14.65 -5.87
C PHE A 48 19.19 -16.16 -5.88
N GLU A 49 18.18 -17.03 -5.93
CA GLU A 49 18.28 -18.48 -6.10
C GLU A 49 18.20 -18.89 -7.60
N GLY A 50 17.99 -17.94 -8.50
CA GLY A 50 17.94 -18.14 -9.95
C GLY A 50 16.56 -18.53 -10.50
N ARG A 51 15.53 -18.59 -9.64
CA ARG A 51 14.15 -18.89 -10.03
C ARG A 51 13.53 -17.68 -10.69
N SER A 52 12.86 -17.90 -11.82
CA SER A 52 12.06 -16.84 -12.44
C SER A 52 10.90 -16.48 -11.51
N VAL A 53 10.61 -15.19 -11.40
CA VAL A 53 9.48 -14.68 -10.61
C VAL A 53 8.56 -13.93 -11.57
N ASP A 54 7.30 -14.34 -11.68
CA ASP A 54 6.29 -13.51 -12.35
C ASP A 54 5.13 -13.15 -11.42
N LEU A 55 4.62 -11.93 -11.55
CA LEU A 55 3.47 -11.48 -10.77
C LEU A 55 2.19 -12.21 -11.15
N ASN A 56 2.04 -12.71 -12.39
CA ASN A 56 0.86 -13.49 -12.75
C ASN A 56 0.80 -14.85 -12.03
N ASP A 57 1.95 -15.39 -11.58
CA ASP A 57 1.99 -16.62 -10.79
C ASP A 57 1.35 -16.43 -9.40
N TYR A 58 1.14 -15.18 -8.97
CA TYR A 58 0.53 -14.83 -7.69
C TYR A 58 -0.91 -14.31 -7.82
N ARG A 59 -1.56 -14.51 -8.98
CA ARG A 59 -3.01 -14.25 -9.14
C ARG A 59 -3.80 -15.04 -8.09
N GLY A 60 -4.83 -14.41 -7.52
CA GLY A 60 -5.60 -15.00 -6.44
C GLY A 60 -5.00 -14.76 -5.05
N LYS A 61 -3.79 -14.17 -4.95
CA LYS A 61 -3.11 -13.85 -3.68
C LYS A 61 -3.03 -12.34 -3.48
N VAL A 62 -3.07 -11.88 -2.24
CA VAL A 62 -2.60 -10.53 -1.90
C VAL A 62 -1.09 -10.49 -2.09
N VAL A 63 -0.59 -9.51 -2.84
CA VAL A 63 0.86 -9.41 -3.13
C VAL A 63 1.46 -8.19 -2.44
N ILE A 64 2.51 -8.41 -1.68
CA ILE A 64 3.34 -7.38 -1.05
C ILE A 64 4.66 -7.29 -1.82
N LEU A 65 4.87 -6.18 -2.52
CA LEU A 65 6.13 -5.90 -3.23
C LEU A 65 6.90 -4.82 -2.47
N ASN A 66 8.01 -5.20 -1.84
CA ASN A 66 8.82 -4.31 -1.01
C ASN A 66 10.16 -3.99 -1.70
N PHE A 67 10.43 -2.71 -1.94
CA PHE A 67 11.71 -2.23 -2.44
C PHE A 67 12.57 -1.71 -1.29
N TRP A 68 13.81 -2.20 -1.21
CA TRP A 68 14.72 -1.96 -0.09
C TRP A 68 16.18 -1.95 -0.54
N ALA A 69 17.10 -1.70 0.39
CA ALA A 69 18.54 -1.87 0.16
C ALA A 69 19.25 -2.30 1.46
N THR A 70 20.36 -3.03 1.35
CA THR A 70 21.05 -3.59 2.54
C THR A 70 21.57 -2.54 3.51
N TRP A 71 21.93 -1.36 3.01
CA TRP A 71 22.41 -0.21 3.79
C TRP A 71 21.28 0.62 4.43
N CYS A 72 20.04 0.41 4.02
CA CYS A 72 18.89 1.20 4.46
C CYS A 72 18.50 0.85 5.91
N GLY A 73 18.68 1.79 6.85
CA GLY A 73 18.28 1.64 8.25
C GLY A 73 16.79 1.32 8.45
N PRO A 74 15.88 2.16 7.92
CA PRO A 74 14.44 1.91 8.06
C PRO A 74 13.98 0.60 7.40
N CYS A 75 14.59 0.18 6.30
CA CYS A 75 14.28 -1.10 5.65
C CYS A 75 14.61 -2.29 6.57
N ARG A 76 15.76 -2.24 7.26
CA ARG A 76 16.15 -3.26 8.25
C ARG A 76 15.19 -3.34 9.44
N TYR A 77 14.42 -2.28 9.71
CA TYR A 77 13.36 -2.28 10.72
C TYR A 77 12.06 -2.90 10.19
N GLU A 78 11.70 -2.66 8.92
CA GLU A 78 10.48 -3.21 8.31
C GLU A 78 10.59 -4.70 7.95
N ILE A 79 11.75 -5.17 7.49
CA ILE A 79 11.93 -6.54 6.99
C ILE A 79 11.53 -7.64 7.99
N PRO A 80 11.90 -7.58 9.28
CA PRO A 80 11.44 -8.58 10.26
C PRO A 80 9.90 -8.67 10.37
N ALA A 81 9.19 -7.57 10.17
CA ALA A 81 7.73 -7.59 10.13
C ALA A 81 7.19 -8.30 8.88
N LEU A 82 7.84 -8.12 7.73
CA LEU A 82 7.48 -8.84 6.50
C LEU A 82 7.73 -10.35 6.63
N VAL A 83 8.81 -10.76 7.30
CA VAL A 83 9.09 -12.17 7.61
C VAL A 83 7.97 -12.77 8.46
N GLN A 84 7.54 -12.05 9.51
CA GLN A 84 6.42 -12.47 10.36
C GLN A 84 5.09 -12.52 9.60
N ILE A 85 4.81 -11.53 8.74
CA ILE A 85 3.61 -11.56 7.89
C ILE A 85 3.63 -12.79 6.98
N ARG A 86 4.78 -13.14 6.41
CA ARG A 86 4.88 -14.34 5.57
C ARG A 86 4.55 -15.61 6.34
N GLU A 87 4.85 -15.67 7.65
CA GLU A 87 4.53 -16.79 8.53
C GLU A 87 3.07 -16.78 8.98
N ASP A 88 2.51 -15.60 9.24
CA ASP A 88 1.14 -15.42 9.74
C ASP A 88 0.08 -15.83 8.70
N TYR A 89 0.38 -15.68 7.40
CA TYR A 89 -0.57 -15.93 6.31
C TYR A 89 -0.20 -17.16 5.46
N GLY A 90 -1.22 -17.88 5.00
CA GLY A 90 -1.03 -19.06 4.16
C GLY A 90 -0.31 -18.73 2.85
N PRO A 91 0.54 -19.64 2.31
CA PRO A 91 1.20 -19.46 1.01
C PRO A 91 0.22 -19.16 -0.12
N ASP A 92 -1.03 -19.61 -0.02
CA ASP A 92 -2.07 -19.43 -1.02
C ASP A 92 -2.90 -18.16 -0.85
N GLU A 93 -2.71 -17.43 0.25
CA GLU A 93 -3.43 -16.19 0.55
C GLU A 93 -2.56 -14.96 0.27
N VAL A 94 -1.27 -15.03 0.65
CA VAL A 94 -0.35 -13.89 0.59
C VAL A 94 0.97 -14.29 -0.05
N ALA A 95 1.46 -13.44 -0.94
CA ALA A 95 2.80 -13.51 -1.49
C ALA A 95 3.59 -12.25 -1.15
N ILE A 96 4.85 -12.40 -0.74
CA ILE A 96 5.78 -11.29 -0.51
C ILE A 96 6.94 -11.42 -1.49
N ILE A 97 7.34 -10.33 -2.11
CA ILE A 97 8.51 -10.24 -3.00
C ILE A 97 9.32 -9.04 -2.55
N GLY A 98 10.58 -9.25 -2.18
CA GLY A 98 11.51 -8.18 -1.91
C GLY A 98 12.33 -7.84 -3.15
N VAL A 99 12.64 -6.56 -3.35
CA VAL A 99 13.46 -6.08 -4.45
C VAL A 99 14.58 -5.21 -3.87
N SER A 100 15.79 -5.76 -3.86
CA SER A 100 16.98 -4.99 -3.47
C SER A 100 17.37 -4.02 -4.58
N LEU A 101 17.59 -2.77 -4.19
CA LEU A 101 18.10 -1.69 -5.04
C LEU A 101 19.61 -1.44 -4.81
N ASP A 102 20.32 -2.41 -4.25
CA ASP A 102 21.76 -2.30 -4.03
C ASP A 102 22.48 -2.15 -5.38
N GLN A 103 23.22 -1.05 -5.54
CA GLN A 103 23.90 -0.70 -6.80
C GLN A 103 25.25 -1.41 -6.93
N VAL A 104 25.21 -2.73 -6.93
CA VAL A 104 26.39 -3.59 -7.11
C VAL A 104 26.21 -4.45 -8.36
N PRO A 105 27.30 -4.88 -9.01
CA PRO A 105 27.26 -5.89 -10.07
C PRO A 105 26.62 -7.21 -9.60
N ALA A 106 26.02 -7.97 -10.52
CA ALA A 106 25.27 -9.20 -10.22
C ALA A 106 26.12 -10.28 -9.50
N ASP A 107 27.39 -10.43 -9.89
CA ASP A 107 28.36 -11.33 -9.26
C ASP A 107 28.65 -10.97 -7.78
N LYS A 108 28.51 -9.69 -7.42
CA LYS A 108 28.67 -9.20 -6.04
C LYS A 108 27.36 -9.16 -5.27
N ALA A 109 26.22 -9.10 -5.97
CA ALA A 109 24.90 -9.07 -5.36
C ALA A 109 24.58 -10.38 -4.64
N GLN A 110 24.88 -11.53 -5.26
CA GLN A 110 24.56 -12.84 -4.69
C GLN A 110 25.17 -13.06 -3.28
N PRO A 111 26.50 -12.88 -3.06
CA PRO A 111 27.06 -13.05 -1.71
C PRO A 111 26.63 -11.96 -0.72
N LEU A 112 26.33 -10.74 -1.20
CA LEU A 112 25.82 -9.65 -0.36
C LEU A 112 24.41 -9.97 0.15
N LEU A 113 23.51 -10.31 -0.77
CA LEU A 113 22.11 -10.61 -0.47
C LEU A 113 21.97 -11.93 0.29
N GLY A 114 22.74 -12.96 -0.03
CA GLY A 114 22.72 -14.23 0.72
C GLY A 114 23.00 -14.04 2.21
N LYS A 115 24.05 -13.27 2.56
CA LYS A 115 24.36 -12.94 3.97
C LYS A 115 23.26 -12.11 4.64
N PHE A 116 22.60 -11.25 3.87
CA PHE A 116 21.51 -10.42 4.40
C PHE A 116 20.25 -11.25 4.64
N VAL A 117 19.89 -12.12 3.70
CA VAL A 117 18.78 -13.08 3.80
C VAL A 117 18.98 -13.98 5.01
N GLU A 118 20.17 -14.54 5.20
CA GLU A 118 20.50 -15.37 6.37
C GLU A 118 20.37 -14.58 7.68
N ARG A 119 20.90 -13.36 7.74
CA ARG A 119 20.85 -12.52 8.95
C ARG A 119 19.44 -12.12 9.37
N PHE A 120 18.57 -11.84 8.40
CA PHE A 120 17.21 -11.36 8.65
C PHE A 120 16.16 -12.47 8.51
N GLU A 121 16.60 -13.72 8.30
CA GLU A 121 15.73 -14.89 8.15
C GLU A 121 14.65 -14.67 7.07
N ILE A 122 15.03 -14.04 5.96
CA ILE A 122 14.09 -13.71 4.88
C ILE A 122 13.56 -15.01 4.27
N ASN A 123 12.25 -15.22 4.39
CA ASN A 123 11.53 -16.43 3.99
C ASN A 123 10.67 -16.23 2.72
N TYR A 124 11.03 -15.24 1.90
CA TYR A 124 10.35 -14.90 0.66
C TYR A 124 11.34 -14.52 -0.47
N PRO A 125 10.95 -14.62 -1.75
CA PRO A 125 11.84 -14.33 -2.88
C PRO A 125 12.42 -12.91 -2.84
N ILE A 126 13.72 -12.79 -3.12
CA ILE A 126 14.43 -11.51 -3.27
C ILE A 126 14.95 -11.36 -4.69
N LEU A 127 14.53 -10.28 -5.36
CA LEU A 127 15.07 -9.81 -6.64
C LEU A 127 16.18 -8.78 -6.41
N HIS A 128 17.05 -8.63 -7.41
CA HIS A 128 18.10 -7.61 -7.42
C HIS A 128 17.95 -6.67 -8.62
N ASP A 129 17.59 -5.41 -8.35
CA ASP A 129 17.40 -4.35 -9.35
C ASP A 129 18.43 -3.23 -9.14
N SER A 130 19.68 -3.50 -9.56
CA SER A 130 20.81 -2.57 -9.43
C SER A 130 20.63 -1.24 -10.16
N ARG A 131 19.71 -1.15 -11.12
CA ARG A 131 19.46 0.06 -11.94
C ARG A 131 18.14 0.74 -11.59
N ALA A 132 17.42 0.24 -10.58
CA ALA A 132 16.10 0.71 -10.19
C ALA A 132 15.11 0.73 -11.38
N GLU A 133 15.24 -0.18 -12.34
CA GLU A 133 14.38 -0.25 -13.51
C GLU A 133 12.96 -0.64 -13.13
N LEU A 134 12.80 -1.61 -12.23
CA LEU A 134 11.49 -2.10 -11.81
C LEU A 134 10.73 -1.03 -11.05
N ILE A 135 11.35 -0.41 -10.03
CA ILE A 135 10.64 0.59 -9.22
C ILE A 135 10.20 1.82 -10.04
N LYS A 136 10.99 2.23 -11.05
CA LYS A 136 10.63 3.30 -11.99
C LYS A 136 9.32 3.03 -12.74
N THR A 137 8.99 1.77 -12.99
CA THR A 137 7.73 1.41 -13.69
C THR A 137 6.48 1.67 -12.85
N TYR A 138 6.62 1.70 -11.52
CA TYR A 138 5.54 2.03 -10.58
C TYR A 138 5.42 3.55 -10.36
N TYR A 139 6.43 4.33 -10.75
CA TYR A 139 6.42 5.78 -10.65
C TYR A 139 5.90 6.41 -11.94
N LYS A 140 4.62 6.80 -11.96
CA LYS A 140 4.03 7.56 -13.06
C LYS A 140 4.26 9.08 -13.00
N GLN A 141 4.94 9.60 -11.97
CA GLN A 141 5.04 11.05 -11.75
C GLN A 141 6.39 11.45 -11.15
N ASN A 142 7.19 12.19 -11.93
CA ASN A 142 8.24 13.16 -11.54
C ASN A 142 8.80 13.04 -10.11
N LEU A 143 9.45 11.94 -9.77
CA LEU A 143 10.26 11.84 -8.56
C LEU A 143 11.73 11.81 -8.97
N ASN A 144 12.47 12.84 -8.55
CA ASN A 144 13.90 12.99 -8.83
C ASN A 144 14.77 12.02 -8.02
N THR A 145 14.19 11.22 -7.10
CA THR A 145 14.94 10.30 -6.23
C THR A 145 14.11 9.08 -5.87
N VAL A 146 14.72 7.89 -5.94
CA VAL A 146 14.17 6.66 -5.39
C VAL A 146 14.32 6.68 -3.86
N ALA A 147 13.21 6.55 -3.14
CA ALA A 147 13.22 6.41 -1.68
C ALA A 147 13.04 4.94 -1.30
N VAL A 148 13.68 4.51 -0.21
CA VAL A 148 13.48 3.18 0.38
C VAL A 148 13.28 3.31 1.90
N PRO A 149 12.44 2.46 2.52
CA PRO A 149 11.66 1.42 1.88
C PRO A 149 10.45 1.96 1.13
N MET A 150 9.99 1.20 0.15
CA MET A 150 8.73 1.43 -0.57
C MET A 150 7.97 0.11 -0.65
N THR A 151 6.76 0.07 -0.10
CA THR A 151 5.94 -1.15 -0.07
C THR A 151 4.66 -0.94 -0.86
N TYR A 152 4.43 -1.79 -1.85
CA TYR A 152 3.22 -1.81 -2.65
C TYR A 152 2.38 -3.03 -2.26
N VAL A 153 1.09 -2.81 -2.02
CA VAL A 153 0.12 -3.85 -1.68
C VAL A 153 -0.85 -3.98 -2.83
N PHE A 154 -0.96 -5.17 -3.41
CA PHE A 154 -1.89 -5.51 -4.48
C PHE A 154 -2.96 -6.48 -3.98
N ASP A 155 -4.18 -6.31 -4.47
CA ASP A 155 -5.26 -7.28 -4.21
C ASP A 155 -5.11 -8.56 -5.04
N GLN A 156 -6.01 -9.52 -4.82
CA GLN A 156 -6.00 -10.84 -5.49
C GLN A 156 -6.22 -10.77 -7.00
N GLN A 157 -6.76 -9.64 -7.51
CA GLN A 157 -6.89 -9.37 -8.94
C GLN A 157 -5.66 -8.66 -9.51
N GLY A 158 -4.66 -8.36 -8.67
CA GLY A 158 -3.43 -7.63 -9.00
C GLY A 158 -3.66 -6.14 -9.23
N ARG A 159 -4.67 -5.54 -8.61
CA ARG A 159 -4.88 -4.09 -8.58
C ARG A 159 -4.13 -3.49 -7.40
N LEU A 160 -3.50 -2.33 -7.60
CA LEU A 160 -2.81 -1.63 -6.52
C LEU A 160 -3.82 -1.15 -5.48
N PHE A 161 -3.71 -1.67 -4.26
CA PHE A 161 -4.53 -1.29 -3.11
C PHE A 161 -3.89 -0.16 -2.30
N ARG A 162 -2.57 -0.25 -2.04
CA ARG A 162 -1.85 0.73 -1.23
C ARG A 162 -0.39 0.89 -1.67
N THR A 163 0.13 2.10 -1.48
CA THR A 163 1.58 2.37 -1.54
C THR A 163 2.01 3.04 -0.24
N HIS A 164 3.02 2.46 0.40
CA HIS A 164 3.70 3.02 1.56
C HIS A 164 5.04 3.59 1.13
N ARG A 165 5.29 4.85 1.50
CA ARG A 165 6.57 5.54 1.29
C ARG A 165 7.26 5.65 2.65
N GLY A 166 8.32 4.88 2.86
CA GLY A 166 8.90 4.66 4.17
C GLY A 166 8.17 3.58 4.97
N VAL A 167 8.61 3.38 6.22
CA VAL A 167 8.06 2.35 7.10
C VAL A 167 6.60 2.65 7.43
N PRO A 168 5.66 1.73 7.16
CA PRO A 168 4.26 1.91 7.52
C PRO A 168 4.09 2.22 9.01
N SER A 169 3.21 3.18 9.32
CA SER A 169 3.10 3.77 10.65
C SER A 169 1.64 4.06 11.02
N ILE A 170 1.35 3.97 12.32
CA ILE A 170 0.06 4.34 12.92
C ILE A 170 0.29 5.56 13.81
N ASN A 171 -0.43 6.66 13.55
CA ASN A 171 -0.30 7.91 14.32
C ASN A 171 1.15 8.40 14.46
N GLY A 172 1.96 8.23 13.41
CA GLY A 172 3.38 8.62 13.39
C GLY A 172 4.35 7.64 14.08
N LYS A 173 3.85 6.56 14.68
CA LYS A 173 4.68 5.49 15.24
C LYS A 173 4.83 4.34 14.23
N PRO A 174 6.06 3.92 13.88
CA PRO A 174 6.28 2.77 13.02
C PRO A 174 5.63 1.50 13.57
N ASP A 175 4.81 0.86 12.74
CA ASP A 175 4.17 -0.43 13.01
C ASP A 175 3.91 -1.16 11.67
N PRO A 176 4.98 -1.62 10.99
CA PRO A 176 4.85 -2.24 9.68
C PRO A 176 3.98 -3.50 9.69
N ARG A 177 4.10 -4.33 10.74
CA ARG A 177 3.29 -5.55 10.87
C ARG A 177 1.81 -5.21 11.02
N GLY A 178 1.45 -4.38 12.00
CA GLY A 178 0.06 -4.05 12.27
C GLY A 178 -0.63 -3.37 11.08
N VAL A 179 0.07 -2.45 10.40
CA VAL A 179 -0.49 -1.76 9.22
C VAL A 179 -0.69 -2.72 8.06
N ILE A 180 0.35 -3.47 7.67
CA ILE A 180 0.26 -4.33 6.48
C ILE A 180 -0.70 -5.51 6.73
N SER A 181 -0.68 -6.13 7.90
CA SER A 181 -1.63 -7.20 8.25
C SER A 181 -3.09 -6.71 8.19
N ALA A 182 -3.39 -5.52 8.71
CA ALA A 182 -4.74 -4.96 8.63
C ALA A 182 -5.20 -4.73 7.18
N GLU A 183 -4.28 -4.35 6.29
CA GLU A 183 -4.54 -4.19 4.86
C GLU A 183 -4.79 -5.52 4.16
N ILE A 184 -3.99 -6.55 4.48
CA ILE A 184 -4.18 -7.93 4.01
C ILE A 184 -5.56 -8.44 4.44
N ASP A 185 -5.90 -8.34 5.72
CA ASP A 185 -7.18 -8.81 6.26
C ASP A 185 -8.36 -8.10 5.59
N ALA A 186 -8.22 -6.80 5.30
CA ALA A 186 -9.25 -6.04 4.60
C ALA A 186 -9.44 -6.47 3.14
N LEU A 187 -8.39 -7.00 2.49
CA LEU A 187 -8.45 -7.55 1.15
C LEU A 187 -9.01 -8.97 1.13
N LEU A 188 -8.57 -9.85 2.02
CA LEU A 188 -9.04 -11.23 2.11
C LEU A 188 -10.53 -11.34 2.46
N LYS A 189 -11.10 -10.36 3.18
CA LYS A 189 -12.55 -10.30 3.47
C LYS A 189 -13.42 -9.89 2.27
N ARG A 190 -12.83 -9.45 1.15
CA ARG A 190 -13.57 -8.99 -0.05
C ARG A 190 -13.79 -10.11 -1.08
N SER A 191 -13.10 -11.24 -0.94
CA SER A 191 -13.16 -12.37 -1.86
C SER A 191 -14.24 -13.39 -1.50
#